data_AF-A0A5M3W3T3-F1
#
_entry.id   AF-A0A5M3W3T3-F1
#
_cell.length_a   1.000
_cell.length_b   1.000
_cell.length_c   1.000
_cell.angle_alpha   90.00
_cell.angle_beta   90.00
_cell.angle_gamma   90.00
#
_symmetry.space_group_name_H-M   'P 1'
#
loop_
_entity.id
_entity.type
_entity.pdbx_description
1 polymer ?
#
loop_
_entity_poly.entity_id
_entity_poly.type
_entity_poly.pdbx_seq_one_letter_code
_entity_poly.pdbx_strand_id
1 'polypeptide(L)'
;MATFLASAQFGRCPIGYLKCNKSHDGITLDNASAYPDLRDAPTIVLCDFEVKHANVVGIITQEIRHRYPGAEIYFAVFGAMTKDPSLEVRNFDDLTGAEIMRAADFAAVFIAATMSPPGIEPPLELR
;
A
#
# COMPACT_ATOMS: atom_id res chain seq x y z
N MET A 1 7.24 4.95 9.14
CA MET A 1 6.90 6.26 8.53
C MET A 1 7.97 7.32 8.70
N ALA A 2 8.42 7.65 9.91
CA ALA A 2 9.39 8.75 10.14
C ALA A 2 10.68 8.59 9.31
N THR A 3 11.23 7.38 9.19
CA THR A 3 12.42 7.10 8.38
C THR A 3 12.18 7.21 6.86
N PHE A 4 10.97 6.90 6.40
CA PHE A 4 10.61 6.97 4.97
C PHE A 4 10.41 8.42 4.51
N LEU A 5 9.74 9.23 5.35
CA LEU A 5 9.53 10.66 5.12
C LEU A 5 10.80 11.50 5.34
N ALA A 6 11.75 11.00 6.14
CA ALA A 6 13.06 11.62 6.32
C ALA A 6 14.05 11.32 5.18
N SER A 7 13.66 10.52 4.17
CA SER A 7 14.53 10.28 3.02
C SER A 7 14.67 11.55 2.18
N ALA A 8 15.85 11.79 1.62
CA ALA A 8 16.11 12.96 0.77
C ALA A 8 15.21 12.98 -0.48
N GLN A 9 14.77 11.80 -0.94
CA GLN A 9 13.91 11.62 -2.10
C GLN A 9 12.44 11.94 -1.76
N PHE A 10 11.91 11.43 -0.64
CA PHE A 10 10.50 11.65 -0.28
C PHE A 10 10.25 12.96 0.47
N GLY A 11 11.27 13.54 1.10
CA GLY A 11 11.15 14.83 1.80
C GLY A 11 10.83 16.03 0.91
N ARG A 12 10.85 15.87 -0.42
CA ARG A 12 10.48 16.89 -1.42
C ARG A 12 9.20 16.55 -2.18
N CYS A 13 8.61 15.38 -1.93
CA CYS A 13 7.38 14.96 -2.59
C CYS A 13 6.17 15.65 -1.95
N PRO A 14 5.17 16.08 -2.73
CA PRO A 14 3.87 16.43 -2.19
C PRO A 14 3.29 15.23 -1.43
N ILE A 15 2.76 15.46 -0.22
CA ILE A 15 2.23 14.41 0.64
C ILE A 15 0.70 14.47 0.61
N GLY A 16 0.08 13.34 0.26
CA GLY A 16 -1.34 13.11 0.45
C GLY A 16 -1.61 12.26 1.69
N TYR A 17 -2.85 12.31 2.16
CA TYR A 17 -3.32 11.51 3.29
C TYR A 17 -4.74 11.03 3.01
N LEU A 18 -4.97 9.71 3.09
CA LEU A 18 -6.30 9.14 2.91
C LEU A 18 -6.74 8.48 4.20
N LYS A 19 -7.84 8.97 4.78
CA LYS A 19 -8.43 8.38 5.97
C LYS A 19 -9.61 7.52 5.56
N CYS A 20 -9.46 6.21 5.71
CA CYS A 20 -10.53 5.26 5.47
C CYS A 20 -11.31 5.01 6.76
N ASN A 21 -12.63 5.09 6.69
CA ASN A 21 -13.53 4.67 7.74
C ASN A 21 -14.14 3.32 7.35
N LYS A 22 -13.93 2.30 8.19
CA LYS A 22 -14.60 1.01 8.05
C LYS A 22 -15.91 1.04 8.84
N SER A 23 -17.02 0.80 8.15
CA SER A 23 -18.34 0.60 8.72
C SER A 23 -18.82 -0.83 8.46
N HIS A 24 -20.00 -1.18 8.98
CA HIS A 24 -20.65 -2.45 8.67
C HIS A 24 -20.97 -2.57 7.17
N ASP A 25 -21.32 -1.46 6.52
CA ASP A 25 -21.82 -1.43 5.14
C ASP A 25 -20.71 -1.25 4.10
N GLY A 26 -19.46 -1.10 4.53
CA GLY A 26 -18.30 -0.98 3.66
C GLY A 26 -17.23 -0.04 4.17
N ILE A 27 -16.34 0.35 3.27
CA ILE A 27 -15.25 1.30 3.53
C ILE A 27 -15.56 2.58 2.76
N THR A 28 -15.41 3.72 3.42
CA THR A 28 -15.55 5.05 2.80
C THR A 28 -14.34 5.92 3.12
N LEU A 29 -14.07 6.91 2.26
CA LEU A 29 -13.09 7.94 2.58
C LEU A 29 -13.72 9.04 3.45
N ASP A 30 -12.98 9.46 4.46
CA ASP A 30 -13.34 10.57 5.34
C ASP A 30 -13.00 11.91 4.67
N ASN A 31 -13.79 12.95 4.96
CA ASN A 31 -13.54 14.30 4.46
C ASN A 31 -12.23 14.92 4.97
N ALA A 32 -11.62 14.35 6.01
CA ALA A 32 -10.28 14.72 6.47
C ALA A 32 -9.15 14.21 5.53
N SER A 33 -9.48 13.46 4.48
CA SER A 33 -8.51 13.05 3.46
C SER A 33 -8.01 14.28 2.68
N ALA A 34 -6.71 14.32 2.42
CA ALA A 34 -6.02 15.40 1.73
C ALA A 34 -5.32 14.88 0.48
N TYR A 35 -5.56 15.56 -0.64
CA TYR A 35 -4.99 15.24 -1.95
C TYR A 35 -4.06 16.39 -2.35
N PRO A 36 -2.78 16.12 -2.67
CA PRO A 36 -1.90 17.15 -3.16
C PRO A 36 -2.27 17.54 -4.60
N ASP A 37 -1.94 18.77 -4.98
CA ASP A 37 -1.96 19.15 -6.40
C ASP A 37 -0.76 18.51 -7.09
N LEU A 38 -1.05 17.69 -8.09
CA LEU A 38 -0.06 16.91 -8.84
C LEU A 38 -0.10 17.30 -10.32
N ARG A 39 1.04 17.10 -10.99
CA ARG A 39 1.16 17.21 -12.45
C ARG A 39 0.35 16.10 -13.16
N ASP A 40 0.17 16.25 -14.46
CA ASP A 40 -0.39 15.20 -15.30
C ASP A 40 0.42 13.91 -15.22
N ALA A 41 -0.28 12.77 -15.19
CA ALA A 41 0.29 11.43 -15.07
C ALA A 41 1.35 11.28 -13.96
N PRO A 42 0.99 11.52 -12.68
CA PRO A 42 1.95 11.45 -11.59
C PRO A 42 2.32 10.00 -11.25
N THR A 43 3.54 9.80 -10.75
CA THR A 43 3.91 8.56 -10.05
C THR A 43 3.52 8.69 -8.59
N ILE A 44 2.67 7.80 -8.10
CA ILE A 44 2.16 7.82 -6.73
C ILE A 44 2.64 6.56 -6.02
N VAL A 45 3.34 6.73 -4.90
CA VAL A 45 3.69 5.64 -3.99
C VAL A 45 2.67 5.64 -2.86
N LEU A 46 1.80 4.64 -2.84
CA LEU A 46 0.85 4.43 -1.76
C LEU A 46 1.49 3.58 -0.66
N CYS A 47 1.47 4.10 0.57
CA CYS A 47 2.01 3.39 1.72
C CYS A 47 0.88 3.02 2.68
N ASP A 48 0.71 1.73 2.95
CA ASP A 48 -0.15 1.23 4.03
C ASP A 48 0.69 0.56 5.12
N PHE A 49 0.25 0.62 6.37
CA PHE A 49 0.90 -0.12 7.44
C PHE A 49 0.49 -1.58 7.44
N GLU A 50 -0.75 -1.90 7.10
CA GLU A 50 -1.27 -3.27 7.24
C GLU A 50 -2.39 -3.56 6.24
N VAL A 51 -2.16 -4.51 5.32
CA VAL A 51 -3.23 -5.01 4.45
C VAL A 51 -4.07 -6.03 5.22
N LYS A 52 -5.35 -5.71 5.43
CA LYS A 52 -6.34 -6.59 6.09
C LYS A 52 -7.30 -7.19 5.07
N HIS A 53 -8.17 -8.11 5.53
CA HIS A 53 -9.21 -8.76 4.71
C HIS A 53 -10.20 -7.82 4.02
N ALA A 54 -10.25 -6.53 4.37
CA ALA A 54 -11.19 -5.58 3.77
C ALA A 54 -10.57 -4.93 2.53
N ASN A 55 -11.36 -4.71 1.49
CA ASN A 55 -10.94 -4.15 0.19
C ASN A 55 -10.58 -2.64 0.23
N VAL A 56 -9.84 -2.21 1.24
CA VAL A 56 -9.38 -0.82 1.42
C VAL A 56 -8.50 -0.42 0.25
N VAL A 57 -7.57 -1.31 -0.12
CA VAL A 57 -6.61 -1.08 -1.21
C VAL A 57 -7.32 -0.86 -2.54
N GLY A 58 -8.31 -1.70 -2.90
CA GLY A 58 -9.05 -1.53 -4.15
C GLY A 58 -9.84 -0.21 -4.19
N ILE A 59 -10.50 0.16 -3.08
CA ILE A 59 -11.25 1.42 -2.99
C ILE A 59 -10.32 2.63 -3.13
N ILE A 60 -9.22 2.65 -2.38
CA ILE A 60 -8.22 3.72 -2.47
C ILE A 60 -7.69 3.86 -3.90
N THR A 61 -7.37 2.75 -4.56
CA THR A 61 -6.86 2.77 -5.94
C THR A 61 -7.87 3.34 -6.91
N GLN A 62 -9.15 2.95 -6.79
CA GLN A 62 -10.22 3.52 -7.62
C GLN A 62 -10.35 5.03 -7.43
N GLU A 63 -10.32 5.50 -6.19
CA GLU A 63 -10.40 6.92 -5.86
C GLU A 63 -9.19 7.73 -6.40
N ILE A 64 -7.99 7.18 -6.27
CA ILE A 64 -6.77 7.81 -6.83
C ILE A 64 -6.84 7.85 -8.35
N ARG A 65 -7.26 6.76 -9.01
CA ARG A 65 -7.41 6.74 -10.48
C ARG A 65 -8.53 7.68 -10.96
N HIS A 66 -9.61 7.83 -10.20
CA HIS A 66 -10.65 8.81 -10.52
C HIS A 66 -10.13 10.24 -10.45
N ARG A 67 -9.35 10.56 -9.39
CA ARG A 67 -8.77 11.88 -9.15
C ARG A 67 -7.61 12.20 -10.11
N TYR A 68 -6.76 11.22 -10.40
CA TYR A 68 -5.55 11.32 -11.21
C TYR A 68 -5.54 10.23 -12.30
N PRO A 69 -6.28 10.41 -13.41
CA PRO A 69 -6.51 9.35 -14.40
C PRO A 69 -5.26 8.78 -15.08
N GLY A 70 -4.19 9.56 -15.16
CA GLY A 70 -2.91 9.12 -15.73
C GLY A 70 -1.91 8.59 -14.72
N ALA A 71 -2.29 8.47 -13.44
CA ALA A 71 -1.33 8.14 -12.40
C ALA A 71 -0.82 6.70 -12.54
N GLU A 72 0.50 6.55 -12.40
CA GLU A 72 1.14 5.27 -12.20
C GLU A 72 1.25 5.03 -10.69
N ILE A 73 0.68 3.92 -10.20
CA ILE A 73 0.51 3.69 -8.77
C ILE A 73 1.38 2.50 -8.34
N TYR A 74 2.28 2.78 -7.41
CA TYR A 74 3.12 1.80 -6.71
C TYR A 74 2.58 1.62 -5.30
N PHE A 75 2.59 0.38 -4.79
CA PHE A 75 2.11 0.09 -3.44
C PHE A 75 3.23 -0.47 -2.57
N ALA A 76 3.43 0.13 -1.41
CA ALA A 76 4.36 -0.31 -0.37
C ALA A 76 3.59 -0.60 0.93
N VAL A 77 3.91 -1.71 1.59
CA VAL A 77 3.32 -2.08 2.88
C VAL A 77 4.39 -2.45 3.90
N PHE A 78 4.23 -1.97 5.14
CA PHE A 78 5.20 -2.23 6.21
C PHE A 78 4.91 -3.52 7.00
N GLY A 79 3.65 -3.97 7.07
CA GLY A 79 3.26 -5.26 7.63
C GLY A 79 2.28 -5.98 6.69
N ALA A 80 2.70 -7.09 6.10
CA ALA A 80 1.80 -7.96 5.35
C ALA A 80 1.45 -9.17 6.20
N MET A 81 0.16 -9.43 6.41
CA MET A 81 -0.23 -10.67 7.08
C MET A 81 -0.13 -11.82 6.08
N THR A 82 0.43 -12.95 6.50
CA THR A 82 0.40 -14.19 5.75
C THR A 82 -0.94 -14.89 5.92
N LYS A 83 -1.31 -15.76 4.97
CA LYS A 83 -2.50 -16.64 5.12
C LYS A 83 -2.27 -17.74 6.17
N ASP A 84 -1.02 -18.15 6.33
CA ASP A 84 -0.57 -19.15 7.29
C ASP A 84 0.00 -18.46 8.55
N PRO A 85 -0.20 -19.00 9.77
CA PRO A 85 0.44 -18.48 10.99
C PRO A 85 1.98 -18.56 10.98
N SER A 86 2.58 -19.34 10.08
CA SER A 86 4.01 -19.31 9.81
C SER A 86 4.43 -18.02 9.08
N LEU A 87 5.60 -17.49 9.43
CA LEU A 87 6.15 -16.28 8.82
C LEU A 87 6.85 -16.56 7.47
N GLU A 88 6.69 -17.78 6.94
CA GLU A 88 7.25 -18.20 5.66
C GLU A 88 6.39 -17.63 4.52
N VAL A 89 6.97 -16.71 3.74
CA VAL A 89 6.38 -16.22 2.49
C VAL A 89 7.21 -16.73 1.34
N ARG A 90 6.61 -17.53 0.46
CA ARG A 90 7.28 -18.08 -0.74
C ARG A 90 6.96 -17.25 -1.96
N ASN A 91 5.77 -16.68 -2.05
CA ASN A 91 5.34 -15.82 -3.14
C ASN A 91 4.29 -14.81 -2.68
N PHE A 92 3.94 -13.89 -3.58
CA PHE A 92 2.96 -12.82 -3.31
C PHE A 92 1.57 -13.35 -2.89
N ASP A 93 1.16 -14.52 -3.41
CA ASP A 93 -0.17 -15.09 -3.14
C ASP A 93 -0.29 -15.70 -1.74
N ASP A 94 0.82 -15.84 -1.01
CA ASP A 94 0.84 -16.25 0.40
C ASP A 94 0.37 -15.10 1.33
N LEU A 95 0.25 -13.88 0.82
CA LEU A 95 -0.23 -12.73 1.57
C LEU A 95 -1.76 -12.70 1.68
N THR A 96 -2.26 -12.35 2.86
CA THR A 96 -3.64 -11.96 3.10
C THR A 96 -3.94 -10.70 2.30
N GLY A 97 -4.85 -10.80 1.33
CA GLY A 97 -5.22 -9.70 0.45
C GLY A 97 -4.49 -9.65 -0.90
N ALA A 98 -3.66 -10.66 -1.23
CA ALA A 98 -2.98 -10.74 -2.54
C ALA A 98 -3.94 -10.60 -3.74
N GLU A 99 -5.11 -11.23 -3.69
CA GLU A 99 -6.14 -11.14 -4.73
C GLU A 99 -6.68 -9.71 -4.88
N ILE A 100 -6.89 -9.02 -3.77
CA ILE A 100 -7.31 -7.61 -3.74
C ILE A 100 -6.24 -6.73 -4.41
N MET A 101 -4.97 -6.97 -4.07
CA MET A 101 -3.85 -6.19 -4.62
C MET A 101 -3.64 -6.45 -6.11
N ARG A 102 -3.80 -7.71 -6.58
CA ARG A 102 -3.78 -8.03 -8.01
C ARG A 102 -4.93 -7.36 -8.75
N ALA A 103 -6.14 -7.40 -8.19
CA ALA A 103 -7.31 -6.75 -8.78
C ALA A 103 -7.17 -5.21 -8.86
N ALA A 104 -6.34 -4.62 -8.00
CA ALA A 104 -6.04 -3.19 -8.01
C ALA A 104 -5.00 -2.77 -9.06
N ASP A 105 -4.34 -3.71 -9.75
CA ASP A 105 -3.45 -3.45 -10.90
C ASP A 105 -2.34 -2.42 -10.60
N PHE A 106 -1.54 -2.67 -9.56
CA PHE A 106 -0.37 -1.84 -9.25
C PHE A 106 0.85 -2.22 -10.09
N ALA A 107 1.69 -1.22 -10.41
CA ALA A 107 3.07 -1.46 -10.81
C ALA A 107 3.83 -2.00 -9.60
N ALA A 108 3.98 -3.32 -9.50
CA ALA A 108 4.33 -3.99 -8.26
C ALA A 108 5.81 -3.77 -7.84
N VAL A 109 6.01 -3.08 -6.72
CA VAL A 109 7.29 -3.08 -5.98
C VAL A 109 6.98 -3.45 -4.53
N PHE A 110 7.07 -4.74 -4.19
CA PHE A 110 6.88 -5.20 -2.81
C PHE A 110 8.22 -5.12 -2.06
N ILE A 111 8.28 -4.26 -1.04
CA ILE A 111 9.44 -4.13 -0.16
C ILE A 111 8.97 -4.41 1.28
N ALA A 112 9.18 -5.64 1.76
CA ALA A 112 9.00 -5.95 3.17
C ALA A 112 10.21 -5.41 3.96
N ALA A 113 10.03 -4.28 4.63
CA ALA A 113 11.03 -3.71 5.53
C ALA A 113 10.65 -4.04 6.98
N THR A 114 11.36 -4.98 7.60
CA THR A 114 11.14 -5.33 9.00
C THR A 114 12.21 -4.70 9.89
N MET A 115 11.81 -4.22 11.07
CA MET A 115 12.78 -3.97 12.15
C MET A 115 12.91 -5.25 12.96
N SER A 116 14.14 -5.57 13.38
CA SER A 116 14.44 -6.85 14.05
C SER A 116 13.62 -7.04 15.34
N PRO A 117 12.99 -8.21 15.55
CA PRO A 117 13.02 -9.39 14.67
C PRO A 117 12.06 -9.29 13.46
N PRO A 118 12.40 -9.87 12.30
CA PRO A 118 11.54 -9.83 11.13
C PRO A 118 10.15 -10.41 11.39
N GLY A 119 9.10 -9.66 11.06
CA GLY A 119 7.74 -10.18 11.05
C GLY A 119 7.43 -11.07 9.84
N ILE A 120 8.30 -11.10 8.82
CA ILE A 120 8.18 -11.91 7.59
C ILE A 120 9.60 -12.23 7.11
N GLU A 121 9.88 -13.48 6.73
CA GLU A 121 11.11 -13.83 6.02
C GLU A 121 10.94 -13.66 4.50
N PRO A 122 11.89 -13.03 3.78
CA PRO A 122 11.78 -12.88 2.33
C PRO A 122 11.86 -14.24 1.62
N PRO A 123 11.12 -14.41 0.50
CA PRO A 123 11.20 -15.59 -0.37
C PRO A 123 12.63 -15.96 -0.73
N LEU A 124 12.92 -17.26 -0.80
CA LEU A 124 14.26 -17.78 -1.13
C LEU A 124 14.77 -17.27 -2.49
N GLU A 125 13.88 -17.00 -3.43
CA GLU A 125 14.19 -16.53 -4.78
C GLU A 125 14.67 -15.06 -4.83
N LEU A 126 14.46 -14.31 -3.74
CA LEU A 126 14.88 -12.92 -3.58
C LEU A 126 16.10 -12.78 -2.64
N ARG A 127 16.69 -13.89 -2.19
CA ARG A 127 17.92 -13.92 -1.39
C ARG A 127 19.16 -14.01 -2.27
#